data_AF-A0A961DQM0-F1
#
_entry.id   AF-A0A961DQM0-F1
#
_cell.length_a   1.000
_cell.length_b   1.000
_cell.length_c   1.000
_cell.angle_alpha   90.00
_cell.angle_beta   90.00
_cell.angle_gamma   90.00
#
_symmetry.space_group_name_H-M   'P 1'
#
loop_
_entity.id
_entity.type
_entity.pdbx_description
1 polymer ?
#
loop_
_entity_poly.entity_id
_entity_poly.type
_entity_poly.pdbx_seq_one_letter_code
_entity_poly.pdbx_strand_id
1 'polypeptide(L)'
;SSWSTLSTLHYDTVGRNDYSDFLNGVRTTNGFDGFNRPVSVTHTKGASTLYSDVVTRDKTGRVVDRSVNGVDPRPGNPNYVYDAAGRLTDWWERDVAGSANVSGTYRFAYSGSNYTTTCNGVTGGSSVAGKNSNRVEETLTTSGGTVSSVYCYDYADRIRKVAKSSGTNPYTGGFVYDAHGNTTTVGGDVMSFDGANRHLKTVNGSTTVEYSRDAADRIVSRKVNGTVVSKQAYTGAGDSSAVTLNAAGTVTEITVGLAGGGLYTWRPSGGDVWSHGNTHGDLVLTCTTAGVQTGTIGAYDPFGNPLGVTSIDNSAGNFDYGWHGQAQRPLEHETGIQATIEMGARPYQPTLGRFLTIDPIEGGTPNDYLYVTDPINGNDLDGRGTKDKNRWRYQISEVPGSLVFRGDTGDSRGSLLTPLEWTTYTQRWQVKITVYDPKTRRYWSQYLYISATRKKFTQAIYNPLKTGDPTTPGPSATFHRTSCAFAYGAYTWDRGTRVPSNYASISRTEMGTHLYERSLCQRIQSTISYP
;
A
#
# COMPACT_ATOMS: atom_id res chain seq x y z
N SER A 1 44.89 -3.14 -13.82
CA SER A 1 43.44 -2.91 -13.79
C SER A 1 43.20 -1.42 -14.01
N SER A 2 42.49 -1.04 -15.07
CA SER A 2 42.02 0.34 -15.27
C SER A 2 40.68 0.51 -14.58
N TRP A 3 40.56 1.47 -13.67
CA TRP A 3 39.28 1.87 -13.11
C TRP A 3 38.59 2.83 -14.08
N SER A 4 37.28 2.69 -14.26
CA SER A 4 36.46 3.60 -15.07
C SER A 4 35.53 4.39 -14.16
N THR A 5 35.55 5.72 -14.27
CA THR A 5 34.61 6.59 -13.56
C THR A 5 33.28 6.60 -14.30
N LEU A 6 32.20 6.13 -13.67
CA LEU A 6 30.86 6.10 -14.27
C LEU A 6 30.10 7.43 -14.13
N SER A 7 30.34 8.16 -13.04
CA SER A 7 29.69 9.45 -12.75
C SER A 7 30.67 10.38 -12.02
N THR A 8 30.65 11.66 -12.38
CA THR A 8 31.37 12.73 -11.70
C THR A 8 30.38 13.78 -11.20
N LEU A 9 30.39 14.09 -9.90
CA LEU A 9 29.54 15.11 -9.29
C LEU A 9 30.20 16.48 -9.32
N HIS A 10 29.41 17.52 -9.58
CA HIS A 10 29.84 18.90 -9.56
C HIS A 10 28.94 19.68 -8.60
N TYR A 11 29.57 20.41 -7.69
CA TYR A 11 28.88 21.11 -6.62
C TYR A 11 28.87 22.62 -6.87
N ASP A 12 27.77 23.26 -6.49
CA ASP A 12 27.69 24.72 -6.47
C ASP A 12 28.45 25.33 -5.28
N THR A 13 28.41 26.66 -5.17
CA THR A 13 29.10 27.42 -4.12
C THR A 13 28.59 27.15 -2.70
N VAL A 14 27.42 26.50 -2.55
CA VAL A 14 26.84 26.14 -1.25
C VAL A 14 26.90 24.63 -0.98
N GLY A 15 27.62 23.87 -1.83
CA GLY A 15 27.90 22.45 -1.62
C GLY A 15 26.77 21.51 -2.04
N ARG A 16 25.80 21.96 -2.85
CA ARG A 16 24.75 21.10 -3.41
C ARG A 16 25.21 20.52 -4.74
N ASN A 17 24.76 19.31 -5.08
CA ASN A 17 25.05 18.73 -6.39
C ASN A 17 24.32 19.52 -7.49
N ASP A 18 25.05 20.37 -8.20
CA ASP A 18 24.56 21.21 -9.29
C ASP A 18 24.30 20.35 -10.53
N TYR A 19 25.31 19.60 -10.98
CA TYR A 19 25.17 18.65 -12.07
C TYR A 19 26.08 17.44 -11.93
N SER A 20 25.76 16.40 -12.67
CA SER A 20 26.50 15.15 -12.72
C SER A 20 26.78 14.75 -14.16
N ASP A 21 28.05 14.48 -14.47
CA ASP A 21 28.49 14.02 -15.78
C ASP A 21 28.69 12.50 -15.76
N PHE A 22 27.98 11.79 -16.66
CA PHE A 22 28.08 10.35 -16.79
C PHE A 22 29.04 9.94 -17.90
N LEU A 23 29.62 8.74 -17.78
CA LEU A 23 30.58 8.22 -18.76
C LEU A 23 30.01 8.09 -20.17
N ASN A 24 28.72 7.86 -20.31
CA ASN A 24 28.03 7.85 -21.62
C ASN A 24 27.87 9.26 -22.23
N GLY A 25 28.34 10.30 -21.55
CA GLY A 25 28.28 11.71 -21.94
C GLY A 25 26.91 12.36 -21.77
N VAL A 26 25.98 11.73 -21.05
CA VAL A 26 24.76 12.41 -20.57
C VAL A 26 25.12 13.23 -19.33
N ARG A 27 24.58 14.44 -19.23
CA ARG A 27 24.65 15.29 -18.03
C ARG A 27 23.28 15.36 -17.38
N THR A 28 23.22 15.17 -16.07
CA THR A 28 22.06 15.52 -15.26
C THR A 28 22.31 16.84 -14.55
N THR A 29 21.47 17.84 -14.77
CA THR A 29 21.51 19.13 -14.05
C THR A 29 20.33 19.23 -13.10
N ASN A 30 20.59 19.64 -11.85
CA ASN A 30 19.59 19.81 -10.81
C ASN A 30 19.28 21.29 -10.60
N GLY A 31 18.01 21.65 -10.52
CA GLY A 31 17.59 22.98 -10.11
C GLY A 31 17.14 23.02 -8.65
N PHE A 32 17.34 24.16 -8.01
CA PHE A 32 16.97 24.40 -6.62
C PHE A 32 16.15 25.68 -6.47
N ASP A 33 15.20 25.70 -5.55
CA ASP A 33 14.45 26.90 -5.19
C ASP A 33 15.22 27.80 -4.21
N GLY A 34 14.62 28.95 -3.86
CA GLY A 34 15.18 29.90 -2.90
C GLY A 34 15.33 29.38 -1.46
N PHE A 35 14.78 28.19 -1.15
CA PHE A 35 14.98 27.49 0.12
C PHE A 35 15.99 26.34 0.00
N ASN A 36 16.74 26.29 -1.10
CA ASN A 36 17.73 25.26 -1.41
C ASN A 36 17.17 23.85 -1.56
N ARG A 37 15.88 23.70 -1.89
CA ARG A 37 15.25 22.39 -2.11
C ARG A 37 15.36 22.01 -3.59
N PRO A 38 15.63 20.74 -3.94
CA PRO A 38 15.56 20.29 -5.32
C PRO A 38 14.15 20.49 -5.90
N VAL A 39 14.11 21.10 -7.08
CA VAL A 39 12.87 21.41 -7.81
C VAL A 39 12.92 21.06 -9.29
N SER A 40 14.09 20.73 -9.84
CA SER A 40 14.14 20.21 -11.20
C SER A 40 15.29 19.25 -11.43
N VAL A 41 15.10 18.44 -12.45
CA VAL A 41 16.15 17.62 -13.06
C VAL A 41 16.07 17.78 -14.58
N THR A 42 17.21 17.90 -15.25
CA THR A 42 17.30 17.97 -16.71
C THR A 42 18.43 17.07 -17.21
N HIS A 43 18.13 16.16 -18.12
CA HIS A 43 19.08 15.27 -18.76
C HIS A 43 19.42 15.79 -20.16
N THR A 44 20.70 16.03 -20.43
CA THR A 44 21.17 16.52 -21.74
C THR A 44 22.27 15.64 -22.32
N LYS A 45 22.35 15.61 -23.65
CA LYS A 45 23.49 15.08 -24.41
C LYS A 45 24.00 16.18 -25.32
N GLY A 46 25.15 16.77 -24.95
CA GLY A 46 25.61 18.00 -25.60
C GLY A 46 24.56 19.11 -25.46
N ALA A 47 24.15 19.71 -26.59
CA ALA A 47 23.13 20.77 -26.60
C ALA A 47 21.68 20.25 -26.59
N SER A 48 21.46 18.94 -26.72
CA SER A 48 20.11 18.35 -26.79
C SER A 48 19.58 17.99 -25.41
N THR A 49 18.39 18.49 -25.07
CA THR A 49 17.63 18.01 -23.90
C THR A 49 16.93 16.71 -24.24
N LEU A 50 17.23 15.66 -23.47
CA LEU A 50 16.58 14.35 -23.58
C LEU A 50 15.32 14.29 -22.72
N TYR A 51 15.37 14.89 -21.53
CA TYR A 51 14.27 14.93 -20.59
C TYR A 51 14.42 16.11 -19.62
N SER A 52 13.32 16.73 -19.24
CA SER A 52 13.28 17.67 -18.11
C SER A 52 12.05 17.47 -17.26
N ASP A 53 12.21 17.69 -15.96
CA ASP A 53 11.16 17.61 -14.96
C ASP A 53 11.34 18.75 -13.97
N VAL A 54 10.29 19.53 -13.76
CA VAL A 54 10.30 20.70 -12.87
C VAL A 54 9.07 20.66 -12.01
N VAL A 55 9.25 20.75 -10.69
CA VAL A 55 8.17 20.82 -9.71
C VAL A 55 8.13 22.18 -9.03
N THR A 56 6.93 22.62 -8.64
CA THR A 56 6.79 23.75 -7.71
C THR A 56 6.22 23.28 -6.38
N ARG A 57 6.59 23.98 -5.31
CA ARG A 57 6.24 23.60 -3.94
C ARG A 57 5.49 24.73 -3.25
N ASP A 58 4.52 24.37 -2.41
CA ASP A 58 3.87 25.31 -1.51
C ASP A 58 4.81 25.77 -0.37
N LYS A 59 4.30 26.66 0.50
CA LYS A 59 5.04 27.17 1.66
C LYS A 59 5.40 26.09 2.68
N THR A 60 4.69 24.96 2.69
CA THR A 60 4.98 23.81 3.54
C THR A 60 5.98 22.84 2.91
N GLY A 61 6.36 23.06 1.65
CA GLY A 61 7.29 22.24 0.89
C GLY A 61 6.67 21.08 0.12
N ARG A 62 5.34 21.03 0.08
CA ARG A 62 4.59 20.04 -0.68
C ARG A 62 4.58 20.42 -2.15
N VAL A 63 4.88 19.48 -3.04
CA VAL A 63 4.77 19.63 -4.47
C VAL A 63 3.30 19.88 -4.82
N VAL A 64 3.03 20.94 -5.58
CA VAL A 64 1.68 21.34 -6.01
C VAL A 64 1.54 21.39 -7.53
N ASP A 65 2.67 21.42 -8.24
CA ASP A 65 2.72 21.55 -9.68
C ASP A 65 3.95 20.84 -10.23
N ARG A 66 3.86 20.39 -11.48
CA ARG A 66 4.88 19.65 -12.20
C ARG A 66 4.79 19.88 -13.71
N SER A 67 5.89 20.25 -14.34
CA SER A 67 6.02 20.28 -15.80
C SER A 67 7.07 19.28 -16.27
N VAL A 68 6.75 18.55 -17.34
CA VAL A 68 7.64 17.54 -17.94
C VAL A 68 7.91 17.93 -19.38
N ASN A 69 9.18 17.98 -19.78
CA ASN A 69 9.63 18.43 -21.10
C ASN A 69 9.06 19.80 -21.49
N GLY A 70 8.94 20.70 -20.50
CA GLY A 70 8.37 22.04 -20.67
C GLY A 70 6.85 22.09 -20.80
N VAL A 71 6.14 20.97 -20.58
CA VAL A 71 4.67 20.94 -20.62
C VAL A 71 4.10 20.74 -19.23
N ASP A 72 3.29 21.71 -18.80
CA ASP A 72 2.39 21.61 -17.65
C ASP A 72 1.07 20.98 -18.12
N PRO A 73 0.65 19.83 -17.55
CA PRO A 73 -0.58 19.16 -17.96
C PRO A 73 -1.87 19.90 -17.53
N ARG A 74 -1.77 20.92 -16.68
CA ARG A 74 -2.88 21.77 -16.22
C ARG A 74 -2.51 23.26 -16.11
N PRO A 75 -2.20 23.94 -17.23
CA PRO A 75 -1.71 25.32 -17.22
C PRO A 75 -2.55 26.28 -16.36
N GLY A 76 -1.86 27.02 -15.49
CA GLY A 76 -2.46 28.05 -14.64
C GLY A 76 -3.21 27.53 -13.41
N ASN A 77 -3.17 26.23 -13.13
CA ASN A 77 -3.77 25.63 -11.96
C ASN A 77 -2.86 24.53 -11.39
N PRO A 78 -2.91 24.24 -10.07
CA PRO A 78 -2.09 23.18 -9.48
C PRO A 78 -2.35 21.81 -10.15
N ASN A 79 -1.29 21.10 -10.52
CA ASN A 79 -1.39 19.70 -10.93
C ASN A 79 -1.72 18.75 -9.78
N TYR A 80 -1.48 19.13 -8.52
CA TYR A 80 -1.81 18.27 -7.38
C TYR A 80 -2.64 19.01 -6.34
N VAL A 81 -3.82 18.48 -6.06
CA VAL A 81 -4.77 19.02 -5.08
C VAL A 81 -4.90 18.07 -3.90
N TYR A 82 -5.00 18.64 -2.71
CA TYR A 82 -5.03 17.89 -1.46
C TYR A 82 -6.23 18.29 -0.60
N ASP A 83 -6.77 17.33 0.15
CA ASP A 83 -7.76 17.64 1.17
C ASP A 83 -7.12 18.18 2.47
N ALA A 84 -7.96 18.56 3.43
CA ALA A 84 -7.51 19.09 4.71
C ALA A 84 -6.74 18.08 5.57
N ALA A 85 -6.83 16.77 5.27
CA ALA A 85 -6.04 15.72 5.90
C ALA A 85 -4.70 15.48 5.19
N GLY A 86 -4.38 16.26 4.15
CA GLY A 86 -3.14 16.15 3.38
C GLY A 86 -3.12 14.98 2.41
N ARG A 87 -4.27 14.41 2.07
CA ARG A 87 -4.36 13.31 1.10
C ARG A 87 -4.50 13.87 -0.30
N LEU A 88 -3.83 13.28 -1.27
CA LEU A 88 -3.94 13.66 -2.68
C LEU A 88 -5.36 13.33 -3.18
N THR A 89 -6.07 14.32 -3.73
CA THR A 89 -7.45 14.16 -4.22
C THR A 89 -7.58 14.30 -5.72
N ASP A 90 -6.75 15.10 -6.36
CA ASP A 90 -6.81 15.34 -7.80
C ASP A 90 -5.39 15.50 -8.32
N TRP A 91 -5.12 14.93 -9.49
CA TRP A 91 -3.79 14.92 -10.10
C TRP A 91 -3.86 15.09 -11.61
N TRP A 92 -2.83 15.71 -12.18
CA TRP A 92 -2.61 15.85 -13.61
C TRP A 92 -1.16 15.51 -13.93
N GLU A 93 -0.95 14.63 -14.90
CA GLU A 93 0.37 14.17 -15.32
C GLU A 93 0.51 14.24 -16.84
N ARG A 94 1.76 14.36 -17.30
CA ARG A 94 2.10 14.31 -18.71
C ARG A 94 2.52 12.89 -19.10
N ASP A 95 1.73 12.25 -19.97
CA ASP A 95 2.18 11.11 -20.76
C ASP A 95 3.08 11.61 -21.89
N VAL A 96 4.39 11.43 -21.71
CA VAL A 96 5.39 11.90 -22.67
C VAL A 96 5.31 11.10 -23.98
N ALA A 97 5.18 9.78 -23.89
CA ALA A 97 5.16 8.90 -25.06
C ALA A 97 3.87 9.03 -25.87
N GLY A 98 2.72 9.09 -25.20
CA GLY A 98 1.43 9.35 -25.84
C GLY A 98 1.24 10.81 -26.25
N SER A 99 2.16 11.70 -25.88
CA SER A 99 2.02 13.15 -26.06
C SER A 99 0.69 13.70 -25.57
N ALA A 100 0.21 13.17 -24.43
CA ALA A 100 -1.11 13.43 -23.90
C ALA A 100 -1.04 13.86 -22.44
N ASN A 101 -2.03 14.65 -22.00
CA ASN A 101 -2.21 14.94 -20.59
C ASN A 101 -3.23 13.97 -20.02
N VAL A 102 -2.90 13.39 -18.87
CA VAL A 102 -3.73 12.44 -18.16
C VAL A 102 -4.07 13.05 -16.81
N SER A 103 -5.27 12.79 -16.32
CA SER A 103 -5.66 13.26 -14.99
C SER A 103 -6.44 12.21 -14.25
N GLY A 104 -6.53 12.36 -12.94
CA GLY A 104 -7.36 11.49 -12.14
C GLY A 104 -7.77 12.12 -10.83
N THR A 105 -8.64 11.41 -10.14
CA THR A 105 -9.14 11.82 -8.84
C THR A 105 -9.10 10.66 -7.88
N TYR A 106 -8.92 10.97 -6.60
CA TYR A 106 -8.99 10.05 -5.48
C TYR A 106 -10.00 10.62 -4.48
N ARG A 107 -10.96 9.78 -4.10
CA ARG A 107 -12.02 10.16 -3.17
C ARG A 107 -11.94 9.28 -1.93
N PHE A 108 -12.08 9.96 -0.79
CA PHE A 108 -12.11 9.36 0.55
C PHE A 108 -13.42 9.68 1.29
N ALA A 109 -14.26 10.55 0.71
CA ALA A 109 -15.54 10.95 1.26
C ALA A 109 -16.67 10.21 0.55
N TYR A 110 -17.73 9.88 1.29
CA TYR A 110 -18.89 9.15 0.78
C TYR A 110 -19.87 10.02 0.02
N SER A 111 -20.01 11.28 0.45
CA SER A 111 -20.94 12.21 -0.16
C SER A 111 -20.48 12.55 -1.57
N GLY A 112 -21.35 12.33 -2.56
CA GLY A 112 -21.01 12.48 -3.97
C GLY A 112 -20.18 11.35 -4.59
N SER A 113 -19.88 10.27 -3.84
CA SER A 113 -19.21 9.08 -4.37
C SER A 113 -20.20 7.97 -4.73
N ASN A 114 -19.80 7.06 -5.62
CA ASN A 114 -20.57 5.87 -5.96
C ASN A 114 -20.40 4.72 -4.94
N TYR A 115 -19.62 4.92 -3.87
CA TYR A 115 -19.30 3.89 -2.89
C TYR A 115 -20.55 3.29 -2.24
N THR A 116 -21.42 4.14 -1.67
CA THR A 116 -22.60 3.66 -0.93
C THR A 116 -23.49 2.80 -1.81
N THR A 117 -23.75 3.23 -3.04
CA THR A 117 -24.57 2.46 -4.00
C THR A 117 -23.88 1.16 -4.43
N THR A 118 -22.58 1.20 -4.74
CA THR A 118 -21.84 0.07 -5.31
C THR A 118 -21.49 -1.01 -4.29
N CYS A 119 -21.24 -0.59 -3.05
CA CYS A 119 -20.77 -1.41 -1.94
C CYS A 119 -21.90 -1.80 -0.99
N ASN A 120 -23.13 -1.32 -1.21
CA ASN A 120 -24.30 -1.81 -0.48
C ASN A 120 -24.44 -3.32 -0.67
N GLY A 121 -24.68 -4.05 0.42
CA GLY A 121 -24.82 -5.50 0.40
C GLY A 121 -23.52 -6.30 0.27
N VAL A 122 -22.34 -5.67 0.17
CA VAL A 122 -21.06 -6.38 0.28
C VAL A 122 -20.94 -6.95 1.69
N THR A 123 -20.88 -8.29 1.82
CA THR A 123 -20.86 -8.97 3.12
C THR A 123 -19.63 -8.57 3.93
N GLY A 124 -19.86 -8.00 5.12
CA GLY A 124 -18.81 -7.46 5.98
C GLY A 124 -18.24 -6.12 5.52
N GLY A 125 -18.87 -5.47 4.53
CA GLY A 125 -18.46 -4.19 3.99
C GLY A 125 -18.49 -3.08 5.03
N SER A 126 -17.44 -2.27 5.06
CA SER A 126 -17.33 -1.08 5.89
C SER A 126 -18.06 0.08 5.24
N SER A 127 -18.93 0.77 5.99
CA SER A 127 -19.56 2.02 5.56
C SER A 127 -18.70 3.25 5.85
N VAL A 128 -17.49 3.06 6.41
CA VAL A 128 -16.63 4.11 6.98
C VAL A 128 -15.14 4.00 6.59
N ALA A 129 -14.79 3.04 5.75
CA ALA A 129 -13.48 2.88 5.07
C ALA A 129 -12.76 4.20 4.66
N GLY A 130 -13.43 5.23 4.16
CA GLY A 130 -12.77 6.49 3.76
C GLY A 130 -12.18 7.30 4.93
N LYS A 131 -12.64 7.06 6.17
CA LYS A 131 -12.16 7.78 7.36
C LYS A 131 -10.71 7.44 7.71
N ASN A 132 -10.25 6.23 7.41
CA ASN A 132 -8.86 5.81 7.62
C ASN A 132 -8.04 5.86 6.33
N SER A 133 -8.44 6.71 5.38
CA SER A 133 -7.74 6.95 4.11
C SER A 133 -7.74 5.77 3.14
N ASN A 134 -8.66 4.80 3.27
CA ASN A 134 -8.95 3.97 2.11
C ASN A 134 -9.54 4.83 1.00
N ARG A 135 -8.94 4.74 -0.18
CA ARG A 135 -9.49 5.32 -1.39
C ARG A 135 -10.76 4.58 -1.77
N VAL A 136 -11.91 5.23 -1.64
CA VAL A 136 -13.23 4.62 -1.89
C VAL A 136 -13.64 4.68 -3.36
N GLU A 137 -13.15 5.69 -4.08
CA GLU A 137 -13.35 5.85 -5.51
C GLU A 137 -12.13 6.53 -6.12
N GLU A 138 -11.81 6.17 -7.36
CA GLU A 138 -10.83 6.87 -8.18
C GLU A 138 -11.37 7.09 -9.59
N THR A 139 -10.80 8.07 -10.28
CA THR A 139 -11.00 8.22 -11.72
C THR A 139 -9.66 8.29 -12.45
N LEU A 140 -9.63 7.76 -13.66
CA LEU A 140 -8.57 7.97 -14.64
C LEU A 140 -9.20 8.54 -15.91
N THR A 141 -8.75 9.73 -16.31
CA THR A 141 -9.18 10.44 -17.50
C THR A 141 -8.04 10.52 -18.49
N THR A 142 -8.25 9.94 -19.66
CA THR A 142 -7.34 9.98 -20.82
C THR A 142 -8.07 10.58 -22.02
N SER A 143 -7.40 10.68 -23.17
CA SER A 143 -8.04 11.01 -24.45
C SER A 143 -9.17 10.04 -24.83
N GLY A 144 -9.13 8.79 -24.35
CA GLY A 144 -10.17 7.77 -24.55
C GLY A 144 -11.39 7.92 -23.64
N GLY A 145 -11.40 8.88 -22.72
CA GLY A 145 -12.48 9.13 -21.77
C GLY A 145 -12.10 8.86 -20.31
N THR A 146 -13.09 8.93 -19.43
CA THR A 146 -12.95 8.75 -17.99
C THR A 146 -13.46 7.39 -17.54
N VAL A 147 -12.63 6.66 -16.80
CA VAL A 147 -13.00 5.43 -16.10
C VAL A 147 -13.04 5.71 -14.61
N SER A 148 -14.12 5.35 -13.93
CA SER A 148 -14.20 5.35 -12.45
C SER A 148 -14.01 3.93 -11.93
N SER A 149 -13.24 3.78 -10.84
CA SER A 149 -13.17 2.55 -10.06
C SER A 149 -13.65 2.80 -8.63
N VAL A 150 -14.55 1.96 -8.13
CA VAL A 150 -15.05 1.99 -6.76
C VAL A 150 -14.53 0.78 -6.01
N TYR A 151 -13.94 1.01 -4.84
CA TYR A 151 -13.31 -0.02 -4.01
C TYR A 151 -14.16 -0.24 -2.77
N CYS A 152 -14.69 -1.45 -2.58
CA CYS A 152 -15.43 -1.80 -1.37
C CYS A 152 -14.50 -2.51 -0.40
N TYR A 153 -14.43 -2.01 0.82
CA TYR A 153 -13.58 -2.56 1.88
C TYR A 153 -14.41 -3.24 2.95
N ASP A 154 -13.82 -4.15 3.71
CA ASP A 154 -14.33 -4.49 5.03
C ASP A 154 -13.71 -3.63 6.14
N TYR A 155 -14.06 -3.92 7.39
CA TYR A 155 -13.56 -3.19 8.56
C TYR A 155 -12.07 -3.48 8.86
N ALA A 156 -11.47 -4.52 8.28
CA ALA A 156 -10.04 -4.76 8.39
C ALA A 156 -9.27 -4.11 7.22
N ASP A 157 -9.87 -3.17 6.50
CA ASP A 157 -9.28 -2.46 5.37
C ASP A 157 -8.92 -3.35 4.18
N ARG A 158 -9.47 -4.56 4.13
CA ARG A 158 -9.31 -5.50 3.04
C ARG A 158 -10.28 -5.17 1.91
N ILE A 159 -9.82 -5.14 0.67
CA ILE A 159 -10.71 -5.00 -0.49
C ILE A 159 -11.55 -6.27 -0.61
N ARG A 160 -12.84 -6.10 -0.81
CA ARG A 160 -13.82 -7.17 -1.05
C ARG A 160 -14.36 -7.16 -2.47
N LYS A 161 -14.36 -6.00 -3.12
CA LYS A 161 -14.85 -5.81 -4.49
C LYS A 161 -14.22 -4.55 -5.07
N VAL A 162 -13.84 -4.62 -6.34
CA VAL A 162 -13.58 -3.45 -7.17
C VAL A 162 -14.61 -3.44 -8.28
N ALA A 163 -15.29 -2.32 -8.48
CA ALA A 163 -16.18 -2.12 -9.61
C ALA A 163 -15.59 -1.05 -10.52
N LYS A 164 -15.62 -1.27 -11.84
CA LYS A 164 -15.20 -0.28 -12.84
C LYS A 164 -16.40 0.17 -13.66
N SER A 165 -16.46 1.45 -14.01
CA SER A 165 -17.55 2.00 -14.84
C SER A 165 -17.52 1.50 -16.28
N SER A 166 -16.33 1.14 -16.78
CA SER A 166 -16.11 0.65 -18.14
C SER A 166 -14.77 -0.10 -18.24
N GLY A 167 -14.57 -0.79 -19.37
CA GLY A 167 -13.38 -1.59 -19.64
C GLY A 167 -13.33 -2.92 -18.85
N THR A 168 -12.28 -3.69 -19.10
CA THR A 168 -12.05 -4.95 -18.38
C THR A 168 -11.71 -4.67 -16.92
N ASN A 169 -12.40 -5.36 -16.00
CA ASN A 169 -12.07 -5.35 -14.59
C ASN A 169 -11.22 -6.60 -14.27
N PRO A 170 -9.91 -6.47 -14.00
CA PRO A 170 -9.05 -7.62 -13.72
C PRO A 170 -9.39 -8.28 -12.36
N TYR A 171 -10.21 -7.64 -11.52
CA TYR A 171 -10.53 -8.10 -10.17
C TYR A 171 -11.87 -8.85 -10.07
N THR A 172 -12.44 -9.31 -11.19
CA THR A 172 -13.71 -10.06 -11.20
C THR A 172 -13.64 -11.38 -10.45
N GLY A 173 -12.46 -12.00 -10.35
CA GLY A 173 -12.22 -13.18 -9.50
C GLY A 173 -12.32 -12.93 -8.00
N GLY A 174 -12.42 -11.66 -7.58
CA GLY A 174 -12.60 -11.28 -6.18
C GLY A 174 -11.31 -11.23 -5.38
N PHE A 175 -11.47 -11.23 -4.05
CA PHE A 175 -10.36 -11.09 -3.11
C PHE A 175 -10.51 -12.10 -1.98
N VAL A 176 -9.44 -12.83 -1.68
CA VAL A 176 -9.35 -13.78 -0.56
C VAL A 176 -8.11 -13.46 0.26
N TYR A 177 -8.25 -13.62 1.58
CA TYR A 177 -7.19 -13.36 2.54
C TYR A 177 -7.02 -14.56 3.46
N ASP A 178 -5.79 -14.85 3.86
CA ASP A 178 -5.52 -15.83 4.91
C ASP A 178 -5.75 -15.26 6.32
N ALA A 179 -5.48 -16.08 7.34
CA ALA A 179 -5.65 -15.69 8.74
C ALA A 179 -4.67 -14.59 9.20
N HIS A 180 -3.55 -14.39 8.49
CA HIS A 180 -2.59 -13.33 8.75
C HIS A 180 -2.91 -12.04 7.98
N GLY A 181 -3.92 -12.05 7.10
CA GLY A 181 -4.28 -10.92 6.26
C GLY A 181 -3.45 -10.81 4.98
N ASN A 182 -2.76 -11.87 4.56
CA ASN A 182 -2.13 -11.88 3.23
C ASN A 182 -3.20 -12.10 2.16
N THR A 183 -3.15 -11.32 1.08
CA THR A 183 -4.08 -11.46 -0.05
C THR A 183 -3.70 -12.69 -0.86
N THR A 184 -4.33 -13.83 -0.60
CA THR A 184 -4.07 -15.09 -1.31
C THR A 184 -4.81 -15.20 -2.65
N THR A 185 -5.76 -14.32 -2.91
CA THR A 185 -6.37 -14.15 -4.23
C THR A 185 -6.67 -12.68 -4.49
N VAL A 186 -6.25 -12.16 -5.64
CA VAL A 186 -6.55 -10.81 -6.14
C VAL A 186 -6.89 -10.86 -7.62
N GLY A 187 -8.18 -10.81 -7.94
CA GLY A 187 -8.64 -11.02 -9.30
C GLY A 187 -8.35 -12.43 -9.78
N GLY A 188 -7.62 -12.56 -10.88
CA GLY A 188 -7.18 -13.86 -11.42
C GLY A 188 -5.91 -14.41 -10.75
N ASP A 189 -5.20 -13.59 -9.97
CA ASP A 189 -3.93 -13.98 -9.37
C ASP A 189 -4.17 -14.72 -8.04
N VAL A 190 -3.57 -15.89 -7.91
CA VAL A 190 -3.49 -16.67 -6.67
C VAL A 190 -2.08 -16.53 -6.11
N MET A 191 -1.97 -16.01 -4.90
CA MET A 191 -0.70 -15.69 -4.26
C MET A 191 -0.43 -16.60 -3.06
N SER A 192 0.85 -16.92 -2.82
CA SER A 192 1.28 -17.68 -1.64
C SER A 192 2.38 -16.96 -0.87
N PHE A 193 2.37 -17.15 0.44
CA PHE A 193 3.24 -16.50 1.40
C PHE A 193 3.83 -17.55 2.36
N ASP A 194 4.99 -17.26 2.94
CA ASP A 194 5.52 -18.09 4.02
C ASP A 194 4.99 -17.70 5.40
N GLY A 195 5.44 -18.40 6.44
CA GLY A 195 5.04 -18.13 7.83
C GLY A 195 5.47 -16.77 8.38
N ALA A 196 6.32 -16.02 7.66
CA ALA A 196 6.71 -14.65 7.97
C ALA A 196 5.99 -13.63 7.07
N ASN A 197 4.94 -14.05 6.34
CA ASN A 197 4.13 -13.23 5.44
C ASN A 197 4.90 -12.70 4.22
N ARG A 198 6.01 -13.33 3.84
CA ARG A 198 6.81 -12.92 2.67
C ARG A 198 6.22 -13.52 1.40
N HIS A 199 6.07 -12.71 0.36
CA HIS A 199 5.49 -13.16 -0.91
C HIS A 199 6.42 -14.13 -1.64
N LEU A 200 5.93 -15.33 -1.94
CA LEU A 200 6.71 -16.40 -2.57
C LEU A 200 6.28 -16.71 -3.99
N LYS A 201 5.01 -16.51 -4.37
CA LYS A 201 4.51 -17.03 -5.64
C LYS A 201 3.22 -16.35 -6.06
N THR A 202 3.10 -16.05 -7.35
CA THR A 202 1.86 -15.66 -8.02
C THR A 202 1.55 -16.65 -9.13
N VAL A 203 0.29 -17.08 -9.23
CA VAL A 203 -0.22 -17.94 -10.31
C VAL A 203 -1.46 -17.32 -10.93
N ASN A 204 -1.50 -17.21 -12.26
CA ASN A 204 -2.71 -16.86 -13.00
C ASN A 204 -2.78 -17.69 -14.28
N GLY A 205 -3.79 -18.56 -14.38
CA GLY A 205 -3.91 -19.50 -15.48
C GLY A 205 -2.67 -20.39 -15.62
N SER A 206 -2.00 -20.30 -16.77
CA SER A 206 -0.75 -21.03 -17.05
C SER A 206 0.51 -20.31 -16.58
N THR A 207 0.44 -19.03 -16.21
CA THR A 207 1.60 -18.24 -15.79
C THR A 207 1.84 -18.43 -14.31
N THR A 208 3.07 -18.77 -13.94
CA THR A 208 3.53 -18.87 -12.56
C THR A 208 4.84 -18.11 -12.40
N VAL A 209 4.89 -17.19 -11.45
CA VAL A 209 6.12 -16.56 -10.97
C VAL A 209 6.37 -17.01 -9.54
N GLU A 210 7.60 -17.42 -9.22
CA GLU A 210 8.00 -17.88 -7.89
C GLU A 210 9.33 -17.25 -7.47
N TYR A 211 9.42 -16.86 -6.20
CA TYR A 211 10.61 -16.31 -5.56
C TYR A 211 11.15 -17.22 -4.48
N SER A 212 12.47 -17.39 -4.45
CA SER A 212 13.18 -17.80 -3.25
C SER A 212 13.75 -16.57 -2.56
N ARG A 213 13.65 -16.51 -1.24
CA ARG A 213 14.13 -15.39 -0.43
C ARG A 213 15.12 -15.85 0.63
N ASP A 214 16.11 -15.02 0.93
CA ASP A 214 17.05 -15.29 2.02
C ASP A 214 16.48 -14.89 3.39
N ALA A 215 17.28 -15.05 4.47
CA ALA A 215 16.84 -14.72 5.83
C ALA A 215 16.61 -13.21 6.07
N ALA A 216 17.11 -12.33 5.19
CA ALA A 216 16.90 -10.89 5.24
C ALA A 216 15.70 -10.43 4.40
N ASP A 217 14.90 -11.37 3.89
CA ASP A 217 13.74 -11.09 3.01
C ASP A 217 14.12 -10.51 1.64
N ARG A 218 15.34 -10.82 1.17
CA ARG A 218 15.78 -10.42 -0.18
C ARG A 218 15.50 -11.55 -1.16
N ILE A 219 14.99 -11.21 -2.33
CA ILE A 219 14.80 -12.19 -3.42
C ILE A 219 16.18 -12.68 -3.86
N VAL A 220 16.42 -13.98 -3.89
CA VAL A 220 17.69 -14.58 -4.35
C VAL A 220 17.53 -15.42 -5.61
N SER A 221 16.28 -15.78 -5.96
CA SER A 221 15.97 -16.43 -7.22
C SER A 221 14.54 -16.11 -7.64
N ARG A 222 14.36 -15.89 -8.93
CA ARG A 222 13.07 -15.78 -9.62
C ARG A 222 12.92 -16.95 -10.59
N LYS A 223 11.77 -17.61 -10.56
CA LYS A 223 11.36 -18.65 -11.51
C LYS A 223 10.11 -18.23 -12.27
N VAL A 224 10.05 -18.60 -13.53
CA VAL A 224 8.85 -18.50 -14.37
C VAL A 224 8.50 -19.89 -14.88
N ASN A 225 7.25 -20.33 -14.67
CA ASN A 225 6.73 -21.62 -15.12
C ASN A 225 7.65 -22.80 -14.75
N GLY A 226 8.18 -22.79 -13.52
CA GLY A 226 9.07 -23.83 -12.98
C GLY A 226 10.55 -23.69 -13.37
N THR A 227 10.90 -22.75 -14.24
CA THR A 227 12.28 -22.53 -14.72
C THR A 227 12.92 -21.35 -13.99
N VAL A 228 14.12 -21.51 -13.44
CA VAL A 228 14.90 -20.38 -12.88
C VAL A 228 15.32 -19.47 -14.03
N VAL A 229 14.84 -18.23 -14.01
CA VAL A 229 15.17 -17.23 -15.04
C VAL A 229 16.21 -16.24 -14.56
N SER A 230 16.27 -15.97 -13.24
CA SER A 230 17.31 -15.14 -12.66
C SER A 230 17.62 -15.51 -11.21
N LYS A 231 18.82 -15.14 -10.79
CA LYS A 231 19.29 -15.15 -9.40
C LYS A 231 19.85 -13.78 -9.07
N GLN A 232 19.54 -13.28 -7.89
CA GLN A 232 19.96 -11.95 -7.43
C GLN A 232 21.05 -12.12 -6.38
N ALA A 233 22.12 -11.34 -6.49
CA ALA A 233 23.18 -11.26 -5.50
C ALA A 233 23.37 -9.82 -5.02
N TYR A 234 23.93 -9.71 -3.80
CA TYR A 234 23.96 -8.48 -3.02
C TYR A 234 25.35 -8.24 -2.48
N THR A 235 25.81 -6.98 -2.54
CA THR A 235 27.10 -6.54 -2.00
C THR A 235 26.96 -5.78 -0.67
N GLY A 236 25.73 -5.59 -0.19
CA GLY A 236 25.42 -4.90 1.06
C GLY A 236 24.20 -5.49 1.78
N ALA A 237 23.80 -4.84 2.87
CA ALA A 237 22.69 -5.28 3.72
C ALA A 237 21.30 -4.94 3.16
N GLY A 238 21.22 -4.02 2.19
CA GLY A 238 19.96 -3.67 1.51
C GLY A 238 19.45 -4.77 0.59
N ASP A 239 18.24 -4.57 0.07
CA ASP A 239 17.51 -5.44 -0.86
C ASP A 239 17.61 -4.98 -2.32
N SER A 240 18.44 -3.97 -2.61
CA SER A 240 18.82 -3.60 -3.96
C SER A 240 19.88 -4.56 -4.49
N SER A 241 19.53 -5.39 -5.48
CA SER A 241 20.47 -6.33 -6.07
C SER A 241 21.58 -5.61 -6.84
N ALA A 242 22.81 -6.08 -6.68
CA ALA A 242 23.98 -5.56 -7.39
C ALA A 242 24.32 -6.40 -8.63
N VAL A 243 23.93 -7.68 -8.65
CA VAL A 243 24.29 -8.62 -9.71
C VAL A 243 23.10 -9.54 -9.99
N THR A 244 22.74 -9.64 -11.26
CA THR A 244 21.80 -10.65 -11.78
C THR A 244 22.58 -11.76 -12.44
N LEU A 245 22.25 -13.02 -12.13
CA LEU A 245 22.83 -14.21 -12.72
C LEU A 245 21.74 -15.06 -13.38
N ASN A 246 22.12 -15.86 -14.38
CA ASN A 246 21.25 -16.87 -14.96
C ASN A 246 21.15 -18.13 -14.07
N ALA A 247 20.38 -19.13 -14.52
CA ALA A 247 20.21 -20.40 -13.81
C ALA A 247 21.54 -21.11 -13.51
N ALA A 248 22.52 -21.05 -14.43
CA ALA A 248 23.84 -21.65 -14.31
C ALA A 248 24.79 -20.86 -13.39
N GLY A 249 24.38 -19.70 -12.88
CA GLY A 249 25.23 -18.84 -12.04
C GLY A 249 26.23 -18.00 -12.84
N THR A 250 26.01 -17.82 -14.14
CA THR A 250 26.76 -16.85 -14.95
C THR A 250 26.15 -15.47 -14.79
N VAL A 251 26.98 -14.44 -14.61
CA VAL A 251 26.54 -13.05 -14.53
C VAL A 251 25.89 -12.62 -15.84
N THR A 252 24.68 -12.08 -15.75
CA THR A 252 23.95 -11.48 -16.88
C THR A 252 23.87 -9.97 -16.76
N GLU A 253 23.84 -9.42 -15.54
CA GLU A 253 23.83 -7.97 -15.32
C GLU A 253 24.62 -7.60 -14.06
N ILE A 254 25.25 -6.43 -14.08
CA ILE A 254 25.72 -5.73 -12.88
C ILE A 254 25.03 -4.38 -12.83
N THR A 255 24.34 -4.09 -11.74
CA THR A 255 23.59 -2.84 -11.56
C THR A 255 24.27 -1.97 -10.52
N VAL A 256 24.55 -0.72 -10.90
CA VAL A 256 25.24 0.26 -10.07
C VAL A 256 24.38 1.50 -9.94
N GLY A 257 24.06 1.87 -8.70
CA GLY A 257 23.50 3.19 -8.39
C GLY A 257 24.50 4.28 -8.72
N LEU A 258 24.11 5.21 -9.60
CA LEU A 258 24.95 6.33 -10.00
C LEU A 258 24.80 7.48 -9.01
N ALA A 259 25.94 8.03 -8.60
CA ALA A 259 25.97 9.34 -7.97
C ALA A 259 25.28 10.34 -8.91
N GLY A 260 24.28 11.07 -8.40
CA GLY A 260 23.45 11.98 -9.20
C GLY A 260 22.06 11.44 -9.58
N GLY A 261 21.65 10.26 -9.11
CA GLY A 261 20.25 9.80 -9.19
C GLY A 261 19.91 9.02 -10.46
N GLY A 262 20.77 8.09 -10.87
CA GLY A 262 20.51 7.18 -12.00
C GLY A 262 20.94 5.75 -11.71
N LEU A 263 20.73 4.84 -12.66
CA LEU A 263 21.27 3.48 -12.62
C LEU A 263 22.12 3.21 -13.86
N TYR A 264 23.23 2.50 -13.68
CA TYR A 264 23.98 1.89 -14.75
C TYR A 264 23.84 0.38 -14.65
N THR A 265 23.32 -0.25 -15.71
CA THR A 265 23.21 -1.71 -15.84
C THR A 265 24.19 -2.17 -16.90
N TRP A 266 25.30 -2.76 -16.48
CA TRP A 266 26.26 -3.40 -17.37
C TRP A 266 25.74 -4.76 -17.83
N ARG A 267 25.87 -5.06 -19.12
CA ARG A 267 25.48 -6.36 -19.71
C ARG A 267 26.64 -6.95 -20.51
N PRO A 268 27.07 -8.20 -20.28
CA PRO A 268 28.23 -8.80 -20.94
C PRO A 268 28.06 -8.92 -22.47
N SER A 269 26.81 -9.09 -22.95
CA SER A 269 26.51 -9.31 -24.37
C SER A 269 25.32 -8.51 -24.91
N GLY A 270 24.67 -7.68 -24.08
CA GLY A 270 23.42 -7.00 -24.42
C GLY A 270 23.54 -5.49 -24.65
N GLY A 271 24.74 -4.92 -24.49
CA GLY A 271 24.93 -3.46 -24.41
C GLY A 271 24.47 -2.91 -23.07
N ASP A 272 25.18 -1.91 -22.56
CA ASP A 272 24.86 -1.33 -21.25
C ASP A 272 23.66 -0.40 -21.32
N VAL A 273 22.90 -0.34 -20.23
CA VAL A 273 21.75 0.53 -20.07
C VAL A 273 22.06 1.60 -19.03
N TRP A 274 21.87 2.87 -19.41
CA TRP A 274 21.97 4.02 -18.52
C TRP A 274 20.58 4.54 -18.26
N SER A 275 20.09 4.39 -17.03
CA SER A 275 18.76 4.86 -16.63
C SER A 275 18.86 6.18 -15.86
N HIS A 276 18.00 7.12 -16.21
CA HIS A 276 17.91 8.44 -15.60
C HIS A 276 16.49 8.67 -15.08
N GLY A 277 16.38 9.33 -13.91
CA GLY A 277 15.10 9.49 -13.24
C GLY A 277 14.62 10.93 -13.08
N ASN A 278 13.33 11.05 -12.78
CA ASN A 278 12.65 12.32 -12.50
C ASN A 278 12.96 12.85 -11.08
N THR A 279 12.35 13.96 -10.68
CA THR A 279 12.50 14.54 -9.33
C THR A 279 11.92 13.68 -8.20
N HIS A 280 11.07 12.70 -8.51
CA HIS A 280 10.46 11.78 -7.55
C HIS A 280 11.32 10.52 -7.29
N GLY A 281 12.26 10.22 -8.19
CA GLY A 281 13.12 9.04 -8.13
C GLY A 281 12.64 7.87 -9.00
N ASP A 282 11.68 8.12 -9.89
CA ASP A 282 11.23 7.16 -10.89
C ASP A 282 12.19 7.20 -12.07
N LEU A 283 12.60 6.05 -12.57
CA LEU A 283 13.39 5.97 -13.80
C LEU A 283 12.44 6.13 -14.98
N VAL A 284 12.77 7.07 -15.87
CA VAL A 284 11.90 7.50 -16.97
C VAL A 284 12.60 7.52 -18.32
N LEU A 285 13.94 7.59 -18.33
CA LEU A 285 14.74 7.67 -19.54
C LEU A 285 15.82 6.59 -19.49
N THR A 286 15.96 5.82 -20.56
CA THR A 286 17.10 4.91 -20.76
C THR A 286 17.95 5.39 -21.93
N CYS A 287 19.27 5.16 -21.84
CA CYS A 287 20.25 5.56 -22.84
C CYS A 287 21.28 4.45 -23.06
N THR A 288 21.84 4.38 -24.28
CA THR A 288 23.00 3.54 -24.60
C THR A 288 24.29 4.06 -23.97
N THR A 289 25.39 3.31 -24.08
CA THR A 289 26.76 3.76 -23.74
C THR A 289 27.20 5.01 -24.51
N ALA A 290 26.58 5.32 -25.66
CA ALA A 290 26.83 6.55 -26.40
C ALA A 290 26.00 7.75 -25.91
N GLY A 291 25.11 7.56 -24.93
CA GLY A 291 24.20 8.58 -24.42
C GLY A 291 23.04 8.89 -25.35
N VAL A 292 22.68 7.94 -26.22
CA VAL A 292 21.51 8.03 -27.11
C VAL A 292 20.32 7.38 -26.42
N GLN A 293 19.18 8.07 -26.37
CA GLN A 293 17.94 7.54 -25.82
C GLN A 293 17.56 6.20 -26.46
N THR A 294 17.14 5.26 -25.63
CA THR A 294 16.55 3.97 -26.01
C THR A 294 15.08 3.92 -25.57
N GLY A 295 14.23 3.32 -26.40
CA GLY A 295 12.80 3.22 -26.11
C GLY A 295 12.10 4.57 -25.97
N THR A 296 10.94 4.54 -25.32
CA THR A 296 10.12 5.71 -25.01
C THR A 296 10.44 6.25 -23.61
N ILE A 297 10.07 7.51 -23.36
CA ILE A 297 10.16 8.10 -22.03
C ILE A 297 8.98 7.58 -21.20
N GLY A 298 9.27 6.97 -20.06
CA GLY A 298 8.29 6.49 -19.11
C GLY A 298 7.56 7.63 -18.40
N ALA A 299 6.27 7.40 -18.12
CA ALA A 299 5.46 8.26 -17.26
C ALA A 299 4.59 7.36 -16.37
N TYR A 300 4.26 7.85 -15.17
CA TYR A 300 3.48 7.12 -14.18
C TYR A 300 2.37 7.99 -13.63
N ASP A 301 1.25 7.38 -13.26
CA ASP A 301 0.29 8.01 -12.35
C ASP A 301 0.90 8.11 -10.94
N PRO A 302 0.28 8.88 -10.02
CA PRO A 302 0.83 9.06 -8.68
C PRO A 302 1.09 7.76 -7.90
N PHE A 303 0.36 6.68 -8.18
CA PHE A 303 0.51 5.39 -7.49
C PHE A 303 1.36 4.39 -8.29
N GLY A 304 2.06 4.83 -9.33
CA GLY A 304 3.05 4.05 -10.06
C GLY A 304 2.47 3.22 -11.21
N ASN A 305 1.21 3.42 -11.61
CA ASN A 305 0.71 2.80 -12.84
C ASN A 305 1.39 3.48 -14.03
N PRO A 306 2.02 2.74 -14.95
CA PRO A 306 2.54 3.35 -16.15
C PRO A 306 1.43 4.02 -16.97
N LEU A 307 1.70 5.23 -17.45
CA LEU A 307 0.83 5.95 -18.38
C LEU A 307 1.22 5.59 -19.82
N GLY A 308 0.22 5.45 -20.69
CA GLY A 308 0.45 5.04 -22.08
C GLY A 308 0.98 3.60 -22.21
N VAL A 309 1.73 3.33 -23.28
CA VAL A 309 2.31 2.00 -23.57
C VAL A 309 3.74 1.84 -23.05
N THR A 310 4.14 2.59 -22.02
CA THR A 310 5.55 2.66 -21.62
C THR A 310 5.83 1.90 -20.33
N SER A 311 6.50 0.76 -20.43
CA SER A 311 7.43 0.31 -19.40
C SER A 311 8.85 0.61 -19.90
N ILE A 312 9.73 1.08 -19.02
CA ILE A 312 11.15 1.09 -19.33
C ILE A 312 11.67 -0.33 -19.14
N ASP A 313 12.45 -0.80 -20.12
CA ASP A 313 13.20 -2.05 -20.04
C ASP A 313 14.64 -1.67 -19.66
N ASN A 314 15.00 -1.95 -18.41
CA ASN A 314 16.32 -1.62 -17.88
C ASN A 314 16.95 -2.74 -17.05
N SER A 315 16.31 -3.90 -17.05
CA SER A 315 16.71 -5.12 -16.36
C SER A 315 16.41 -6.32 -17.26
N ALA A 316 17.03 -7.47 -17.00
CA ALA A 316 16.80 -8.65 -17.84
C ALA A 316 15.44 -9.30 -17.53
N GLY A 317 14.61 -9.46 -18.57
CA GLY A 317 13.30 -10.11 -18.46
C GLY A 317 12.22 -9.19 -17.88
N ASN A 318 11.09 -9.76 -17.43
CA ASN A 318 9.94 -8.97 -16.98
C ASN A 318 10.04 -8.54 -15.50
N PHE A 319 11.19 -8.01 -15.10
CA PHE A 319 11.51 -7.62 -13.72
C PHE A 319 12.32 -6.31 -13.69
N ASP A 320 11.66 -5.23 -14.10
CA ASP A 320 12.28 -3.93 -14.41
C ASP A 320 12.17 -2.91 -13.27
N TYR A 321 12.99 -1.87 -13.34
CA TYR A 321 13.01 -0.77 -12.37
C TYR A 321 12.42 0.50 -12.98
N GLY A 322 11.12 0.71 -12.77
CA GLY A 322 10.36 1.87 -13.28
C GLY A 322 10.11 2.95 -12.24
N TRP A 323 8.86 3.02 -11.75
CA TRP A 323 8.46 3.84 -10.63
C TRP A 323 9.22 3.44 -9.36
N HIS A 324 9.80 4.40 -8.65
CA HIS A 324 10.84 4.19 -7.63
C HIS A 324 12.08 3.40 -8.10
N GLY A 325 12.38 3.45 -9.40
CA GLY A 325 13.48 2.72 -10.00
C GLY A 325 14.86 3.13 -9.47
N GLN A 326 15.08 4.39 -9.05
CA GLN A 326 16.35 4.78 -8.41
C GLN A 326 16.59 4.04 -7.09
N ALA A 327 15.52 3.64 -6.39
CA ALA A 327 15.59 2.80 -5.20
C ALA A 327 15.61 1.29 -5.53
N GLN A 328 15.69 0.94 -6.81
CA GLN A 328 15.67 -0.43 -7.34
C GLN A 328 14.49 -1.24 -6.81
N ARG A 329 13.28 -0.65 -6.81
CA ARG A 329 12.03 -1.36 -6.52
C ARG A 329 11.57 -2.08 -7.80
N PRO A 330 11.69 -3.41 -7.91
CA PRO A 330 11.43 -4.09 -9.15
C PRO A 330 9.92 -4.32 -9.37
N LEU A 331 9.48 -4.05 -10.59
CA LEU A 331 8.14 -4.35 -11.08
C LEU A 331 8.15 -5.76 -11.69
N GLU A 332 7.42 -6.68 -11.08
CA GLU A 332 7.06 -7.96 -11.69
C GLU A 332 5.92 -7.73 -12.67
N HIS A 333 6.14 -8.09 -13.94
CA HIS A 333 5.15 -7.91 -15.00
C HIS A 333 5.13 -9.08 -16.01
N GLU A 334 5.45 -10.30 -15.57
CA GLU A 334 5.32 -11.49 -16.42
C GLU A 334 3.95 -11.55 -17.09
N THR A 335 3.92 -11.90 -18.37
CA THR A 335 2.68 -11.87 -19.14
C THR A 335 1.64 -12.82 -18.53
N GLY A 336 0.46 -12.28 -18.21
CA GLY A 336 -0.68 -13.03 -17.70
C GLY A 336 -0.98 -12.83 -16.21
N ILE A 337 -0.04 -12.27 -15.43
CA ILE A 337 -0.29 -11.86 -14.03
C ILE A 337 -0.51 -10.35 -13.93
N GLN A 338 -1.06 -9.88 -12.80
CA GLN A 338 -1.12 -8.45 -12.53
C GLN A 338 0.25 -7.92 -12.11
N ALA A 339 0.59 -6.74 -12.62
CA ALA A 339 1.87 -6.12 -12.32
C ALA A 339 1.98 -5.78 -10.83
N THR A 340 3.07 -6.23 -10.19
CA THR A 340 3.28 -6.12 -8.74
C THR A 340 4.70 -5.65 -8.47
N ILE A 341 4.87 -4.61 -7.65
CA ILE A 341 6.19 -4.16 -7.23
C ILE A 341 6.58 -4.89 -5.94
N GLU A 342 7.75 -5.52 -5.95
CA GLU A 342 8.34 -6.12 -4.75
C GLU A 342 9.05 -5.01 -3.93
N MET A 343 8.27 -4.23 -3.18
CA MET A 343 8.75 -3.06 -2.44
C MET A 343 9.68 -3.38 -1.25
N GLY A 344 9.95 -4.65 -0.98
CA GLY A 344 10.71 -5.12 0.19
C GLY A 344 9.85 -6.07 1.00
N ALA A 345 9.40 -5.63 2.18
CA ALA A 345 8.62 -6.47 3.10
C ALA A 345 7.22 -6.83 2.60
N ARG A 346 6.69 -6.10 1.61
CA ARG A 346 5.31 -6.26 1.13
C ARG A 346 5.22 -6.14 -0.39
N PRO A 347 4.48 -7.03 -1.07
CA PRO A 347 4.11 -6.82 -2.46
C PRO A 347 3.12 -5.64 -2.58
N TYR A 348 3.39 -4.73 -3.50
CA TYR A 348 2.58 -3.55 -3.80
C TYR A 348 1.97 -3.66 -5.18
N GLN A 349 0.67 -3.42 -5.32
CA GLN A 349 0.01 -3.43 -6.62
C GLN A 349 -0.36 -1.99 -7.04
N PRO A 350 0.33 -1.40 -8.04
CA PRO A 350 0.06 -0.03 -8.50
C PRO A 350 -1.40 0.19 -8.91
N THR A 351 -2.02 -0.80 -9.56
CA THR A 351 -3.40 -0.73 -10.05
C THR A 351 -4.45 -0.74 -8.93
N LEU A 352 -4.06 -1.06 -7.69
CA LEU A 352 -4.87 -0.88 -6.48
C LEU A 352 -4.36 0.29 -5.61
N GLY A 353 -3.17 0.80 -5.88
CA GLY A 353 -2.50 1.83 -5.09
C GLY A 353 -2.19 1.42 -3.64
N ARG A 354 -1.96 0.12 -3.39
CA ARG A 354 -1.80 -0.40 -2.02
C ARG A 354 -1.01 -1.71 -1.93
N PHE A 355 -0.58 -2.04 -0.72
CA PHE A 355 0.06 -3.32 -0.40
C PHE A 355 -0.95 -4.47 -0.33
N LEU A 356 -0.49 -5.68 -0.60
CA LEU A 356 -1.32 -6.90 -0.57
C LEU A 356 -1.17 -7.70 0.73
N THR A 357 -0.43 -7.17 1.71
CA THR A 357 -0.22 -7.74 3.05
C THR A 357 -0.28 -6.65 4.11
N ILE A 358 -0.57 -7.05 5.35
CA ILE A 358 -0.59 -6.15 6.52
C ILE A 358 0.79 -5.54 6.75
N ASP A 359 0.84 -4.26 7.12
CA ASP A 359 2.05 -3.57 7.54
C ASP A 359 2.71 -4.31 8.72
N PRO A 360 3.97 -4.75 8.60
CA PRO A 360 4.66 -5.36 9.73
C PRO A 360 4.89 -4.36 10.89
N ILE A 361 4.75 -3.06 10.64
CA ILE A 361 4.82 -2.00 11.65
C ILE A 361 3.42 -1.47 11.97
N GLU A 362 2.89 -1.90 13.12
CA GLU A 362 1.62 -1.40 13.63
C GLU A 362 1.63 0.13 13.79
N GLY A 363 0.59 0.79 13.27
CA GLY A 363 0.46 2.25 13.30
C GLY A 363 1.41 3.01 12.35
N GLY A 364 2.17 2.32 11.50
CA GLY A 364 3.07 2.93 10.51
C GLY A 364 2.34 3.78 9.47
N THR A 365 1.12 3.38 9.10
CA THR A 365 0.29 4.05 8.07
C THR A 365 -1.14 4.24 8.55
N PRO A 366 -1.99 4.97 7.81
CA PRO A 366 -3.40 5.13 8.13
C PRO A 366 -4.20 3.86 8.01
N ASN A 367 -3.72 2.74 7.49
CA ASN A 367 -4.38 1.44 7.58
C ASN A 367 -3.43 0.34 7.14
N ASP A 368 -3.72 -0.88 7.54
CA ASP A 368 -2.81 -2.02 7.45
C ASP A 368 -2.27 -2.29 6.03
N TYR A 369 -2.99 -1.88 4.98
CA TYR A 369 -2.60 -2.12 3.58
C TYR A 369 -2.18 -0.84 2.84
N LEU A 370 -2.30 0.34 3.46
CA LEU A 370 -2.01 1.59 2.77
C LEU A 370 -0.52 1.68 2.41
N TYR A 371 -0.24 2.13 1.19
CA TYR A 371 1.07 2.64 0.82
C TYR A 371 1.33 3.99 1.50
N VAL A 372 0.92 5.08 0.85
CA VAL A 372 0.95 6.43 1.41
C VAL A 372 -0.31 7.20 0.98
N THR A 373 -0.64 8.28 1.67
CA THR A 373 -1.81 9.12 1.33
C THR A 373 -1.53 10.15 0.24
N ASP A 374 -0.27 10.46 0.04
CA ASP A 374 0.22 11.45 -0.91
C ASP A 374 1.53 10.90 -1.51
N PRO A 375 1.45 10.14 -2.61
CA PRO A 375 2.61 9.51 -3.21
C PRO A 375 3.46 10.48 -4.03
N ILE A 376 3.05 11.74 -4.18
CA ILE A 376 3.89 12.78 -4.79
C ILE A 376 4.90 13.32 -3.78
N ASN A 377 4.54 13.34 -2.49
CA ASN A 377 5.36 13.92 -1.42
C ASN A 377 5.86 12.92 -0.39
N GLY A 378 5.51 11.64 -0.53
CA GLY A 378 5.89 10.58 0.39
C GLY A 378 6.07 9.26 -0.32
N ASN A 379 6.84 8.37 0.29
CA ASN A 379 7.07 7.02 -0.20
C ASN A 379 7.22 6.02 0.95
N ASP A 380 6.98 4.75 0.64
CA ASP A 380 7.28 3.58 1.49
C ASP A 380 8.11 2.58 0.68
N LEU A 381 9.41 2.87 0.56
CA LEU A 381 10.36 2.11 -0.27
C LEU A 381 10.80 0.78 0.32
N ASP A 382 10.43 0.45 1.56
CA ASP A 382 10.79 -0.81 2.21
C ASP A 382 9.59 -1.66 2.65
N GLY A 383 8.38 -1.15 2.41
CA GLY A 383 7.13 -1.80 2.77
C GLY A 383 6.91 -1.87 4.28
N ARG A 384 7.44 -0.94 5.08
CA ARG A 384 7.28 -0.92 6.56
C ARG A 384 6.65 0.37 7.08
N GLY A 385 5.89 1.04 6.22
CA GLY A 385 5.08 2.21 6.51
C GLY A 385 5.79 3.53 6.25
N THR A 386 5.04 4.63 6.26
CA THR A 386 5.64 5.95 6.05
C THR A 386 6.53 6.30 7.24
N LYS A 387 7.81 6.61 6.98
CA LYS A 387 8.73 7.18 7.97
C LYS A 387 8.36 8.62 8.33
N ASP A 388 7.07 8.96 8.33
CA ASP A 388 6.58 10.23 8.81
C ASP A 388 6.92 10.34 10.30
N LYS A 389 7.96 11.13 10.57
CA LYS A 389 8.42 11.41 11.92
C LYS A 389 7.38 12.14 12.74
N ASN A 390 6.35 12.75 12.13
CA ASN A 390 5.30 13.51 12.82
C ASN A 390 4.02 12.71 13.05
N ARG A 391 3.96 11.45 12.59
CA ARG A 391 2.80 10.58 12.76
C ARG A 391 2.80 9.92 14.14
N TRP A 392 1.66 10.01 14.83
CA TRP A 392 1.41 9.25 16.04
C TRP A 392 1.53 7.75 15.77
N ARG A 393 2.34 7.06 16.56
CA ARG A 393 2.49 5.59 16.49
C ARG A 393 1.78 4.98 17.68
N TYR A 394 1.14 3.84 17.48
CA TYR A 394 0.53 3.09 18.57
C TYR A 394 0.90 1.62 18.46
N GLN A 395 1.05 0.97 19.61
CA GLN A 395 1.22 -0.48 19.72
C GLN A 395 0.13 -1.02 20.64
N ILE A 396 -0.53 -2.08 20.21
CA ILE A 396 -1.52 -2.80 21.00
C ILE A 396 -0.90 -4.15 21.37
N SER A 397 -0.90 -4.48 22.65
CA SER A 397 -0.42 -5.76 23.15
C SER A 397 -1.46 -6.39 24.07
N GLU A 398 -1.67 -7.69 23.97
CA GLU A 398 -2.45 -8.43 24.96
C GLU A 398 -1.70 -8.41 26.30
N VAL A 399 -2.44 -8.22 27.39
CA VAL A 399 -1.89 -8.40 28.73
C VAL A 399 -1.91 -9.90 29.03
N PRO A 400 -0.74 -10.56 29.24
CA PRO A 400 -0.69 -11.99 29.52
C PRO A 400 -1.54 -12.35 30.74
N GLY A 401 -2.36 -13.41 30.61
CA GLY A 401 -3.20 -13.93 31.70
C GLY A 401 -4.51 -13.16 31.98
N SER A 402 -4.88 -12.18 31.15
CA SER A 402 -6.07 -11.34 31.37
C SER A 402 -7.38 -11.85 30.75
N LEU A 403 -7.37 -13.04 30.16
CA LEU A 403 -8.53 -13.61 29.48
C LEU A 403 -9.56 -14.13 30.49
N VAL A 404 -10.78 -13.57 30.46
CA VAL A 404 -11.88 -13.99 31.33
C VAL A 404 -13.06 -14.45 30.50
N PHE A 405 -13.48 -15.70 30.68
CA PHE A 405 -14.69 -16.27 30.10
C PHE A 405 -15.85 -16.20 31.09
N ARG A 406 -17.03 -15.78 30.62
CA ARG A 406 -18.30 -15.87 31.35
C ARG A 406 -19.38 -16.42 30.45
N GLY A 407 -20.05 -17.49 30.91
CA GLY A 407 -21.23 -18.05 30.27
C GLY A 407 -22.45 -17.83 31.16
N ASP A 408 -23.45 -17.12 30.66
CA ASP A 408 -24.72 -16.88 31.35
C ASP A 408 -25.87 -17.48 30.53
N THR A 409 -26.69 -18.31 31.16
CA THR A 409 -27.92 -18.90 30.57
C THR A 409 -29.15 -18.28 31.22
N GLY A 410 -30.17 -17.95 30.43
CA GLY A 410 -31.43 -17.42 30.95
C GLY A 410 -32.65 -17.84 30.11
N ASP A 411 -33.82 -17.82 30.76
CA ASP A 411 -35.15 -18.12 30.18
C ASP A 411 -36.09 -16.96 30.52
N SER A 412 -36.85 -16.45 29.54
CA SER A 412 -37.87 -15.43 29.78
C SER A 412 -39.27 -16.07 29.79
N ARG A 413 -39.82 -16.33 30.99
CA ARG A 413 -41.19 -16.86 31.19
C ARG A 413 -42.28 -15.77 31.09
N GLY A 414 -42.23 -14.93 30.05
CA GLY A 414 -43.02 -13.70 29.94
C GLY A 414 -44.14 -13.68 28.89
N SER A 415 -44.44 -14.78 28.20
CA SER A 415 -45.52 -14.82 27.19
C SER A 415 -46.21 -16.17 27.21
N LEU A 416 -47.54 -16.14 27.17
CA LEU A 416 -48.43 -17.30 27.35
C LEU A 416 -48.34 -18.37 26.23
N LEU A 417 -47.40 -18.26 25.27
CA LEU A 417 -47.38 -19.14 24.09
C LEU A 417 -46.00 -19.57 23.53
N THR A 418 -44.85 -19.40 24.22
CA THR A 418 -43.61 -20.23 24.04
C THR A 418 -42.45 -19.72 24.92
N PRO A 419 -41.62 -20.61 25.51
CA PRO A 419 -40.37 -20.21 26.17
C PRO A 419 -39.33 -19.73 25.14
N LEU A 420 -38.61 -18.66 25.45
CA LEU A 420 -37.44 -18.21 24.69
C LEU A 420 -36.20 -18.48 25.53
N GLU A 421 -35.42 -19.48 25.12
CA GLU A 421 -34.15 -19.80 25.75
C GLU A 421 -33.02 -19.00 25.10
N TRP A 422 -32.13 -18.45 25.94
CA TRP A 422 -30.93 -17.82 25.45
C TRP A 422 -29.69 -18.17 26.27
N THR A 423 -28.57 -18.28 25.57
CA THR A 423 -27.24 -18.44 26.16
C THR A 423 -26.35 -17.31 25.70
N THR A 424 -25.69 -16.64 26.63
CA THR A 424 -24.76 -15.55 26.38
C THR A 424 -23.35 -15.99 26.73
N TYR A 425 -22.46 -16.01 25.75
CA TYR A 425 -21.03 -16.22 25.95
C TYR A 425 -20.33 -14.88 25.87
N THR A 426 -19.62 -14.49 26.92
CA THR A 426 -18.80 -13.27 26.93
C THR A 426 -17.35 -13.64 27.22
N GLN A 427 -16.46 -13.21 26.33
CA GLN A 427 -15.02 -13.22 26.57
C GLN A 427 -14.54 -11.81 26.79
N ARG A 428 -13.61 -11.64 27.74
CA ARG A 428 -12.97 -10.35 28.02
C ARG A 428 -11.46 -10.48 27.94
N TRP A 429 -10.83 -9.52 27.28
CA TRP A 429 -9.38 -9.36 27.20
C TRP A 429 -9.00 -8.03 27.81
N GLN A 430 -7.88 -7.98 28.51
CA GLN A 430 -7.23 -6.72 28.80
C GLN A 430 -6.13 -6.50 27.76
N VAL A 431 -6.16 -5.34 27.11
CA VAL A 431 -5.11 -4.91 26.19
C VAL A 431 -4.42 -3.68 26.73
N LYS A 432 -3.11 -3.57 26.49
CA LYS A 432 -2.35 -2.35 26.72
C LYS A 432 -2.14 -1.66 25.38
N ILE A 433 -2.65 -0.43 25.27
CA ILE A 433 -2.29 0.47 24.18
C ILE A 433 -1.15 1.34 24.66
N THR A 434 -0.09 1.43 23.87
CA THR A 434 1.00 2.39 24.05
C THR A 434 1.02 3.32 22.86
N VAL A 435 0.99 4.62 23.09
CA VAL A 435 0.98 5.64 22.05
C VAL A 435 2.22 6.52 22.21
N TYR A 436 2.86 6.81 21.08
CA TYR A 436 4.00 7.69 20.98
C TYR A 436 3.62 9.00 20.29
N ASP A 437 3.84 10.11 20.98
CA ASP A 437 3.79 11.46 20.42
C ASP A 437 5.18 11.83 19.90
N PRO A 438 5.39 11.93 18.58
CA PRO A 438 6.67 12.37 18.07
C PRO A 438 6.97 13.86 18.27
N LYS A 439 5.94 14.72 18.38
CA LYS A 439 6.11 16.17 18.54
C LYS A 439 6.63 16.51 19.93
N THR A 440 6.12 15.81 20.94
CA THR A 440 6.57 15.99 22.34
C THR A 440 7.59 14.94 22.78
N ARG A 441 7.87 13.93 21.96
CA ARG A 441 8.72 12.75 22.26
C ARG A 441 8.25 11.99 23.52
N ARG A 442 6.94 11.96 23.77
CA ARG A 442 6.34 11.34 24.95
C ARG A 442 5.62 10.05 24.60
N TYR A 443 5.59 9.14 25.56
CA TYR A 443 4.79 7.93 25.50
C TYR A 443 3.66 8.03 26.52
N TRP A 444 2.50 7.50 26.19
CA TRP A 444 1.45 7.23 27.16
C TRP A 444 0.89 5.83 26.94
N SER A 445 0.45 5.18 28.02
CA SER A 445 -0.17 3.88 27.95
C SER A 445 -1.55 3.88 28.59
N GLN A 446 -2.47 3.10 28.04
CA GLN A 446 -3.78 2.86 28.63
C GLN A 446 -4.14 1.38 28.56
N TYR A 447 -4.69 0.86 29.65
CA TYR A 447 -5.31 -0.45 29.68
C TYR A 447 -6.78 -0.33 29.25
N LEU A 448 -7.18 -1.13 28.27
CA LEU A 448 -8.57 -1.29 27.88
C LEU A 448 -9.04 -2.71 28.13
N TYR A 449 -10.30 -2.84 28.52
CA TYR A 449 -10.98 -4.12 28.55
C TYR A 449 -11.86 -4.22 27.30
N ILE A 450 -11.60 -5.25 26.51
CA ILE A 450 -12.40 -5.59 25.34
C ILE A 450 -13.29 -6.73 25.74
N SER A 451 -14.56 -6.66 25.40
CA SER A 451 -15.50 -7.76 25.60
C SER A 451 -16.17 -8.13 24.28
N ALA A 452 -16.15 -9.41 23.94
CA ALA A 452 -16.93 -9.96 22.84
C ALA A 452 -18.02 -10.84 23.43
N THR A 453 -19.27 -10.54 23.05
CA THR A 453 -20.45 -11.25 23.53
C THR A 453 -21.19 -11.88 22.35
N ARG A 454 -21.47 -13.18 22.41
CA ARG A 454 -22.36 -13.87 21.48
C ARG A 454 -23.59 -14.37 22.24
N LYS A 455 -24.77 -13.99 21.77
CA LYS A 455 -26.05 -14.48 22.28
C LYS A 455 -26.63 -15.49 21.29
N LYS A 456 -26.85 -16.71 21.75
CA LYS A 456 -27.60 -17.77 21.06
C LYS A 456 -29.05 -17.67 21.53
N PHE A 457 -29.99 -17.64 20.59
CA PHE A 457 -31.42 -17.71 20.86
C PHE A 457 -31.96 -19.00 20.26
N THR A 458 -32.75 -19.75 21.02
CA THR A 458 -33.49 -20.90 20.50
C THR A 458 -34.97 -20.60 20.70
N GLN A 459 -35.73 -20.58 19.62
CA GLN A 459 -37.18 -20.39 19.66
C GLN A 459 -37.87 -21.59 19.02
N ALA A 460 -38.81 -22.22 19.72
CA ALA A 460 -39.68 -23.24 19.14
C ALA A 460 -40.69 -22.57 18.20
N ILE A 461 -40.79 -23.03 16.95
CA ILE A 461 -41.79 -22.53 15.99
C ILE A 461 -43.02 -23.45 16.08
N TYR A 462 -44.15 -22.91 16.55
CA TYR A 462 -45.44 -23.61 16.44
C TYR A 462 -45.98 -23.48 15.01
N ASN A 463 -46.28 -24.60 14.35
CA ASN A 463 -47.00 -24.63 13.07
C ASN A 463 -48.45 -25.08 13.33
N PRO A 464 -49.42 -24.14 13.47
CA PRO A 464 -50.80 -24.48 13.83
C PRO A 464 -51.58 -25.18 12.71
N LEU A 465 -51.00 -25.50 11.55
CA LEU A 465 -51.73 -26.03 10.40
C LEU A 465 -51.46 -27.51 10.04
N LYS A 466 -50.80 -28.30 10.89
CA LYS A 466 -50.53 -29.72 10.52
C LYS A 466 -50.61 -30.81 11.59
N THR A 467 -50.89 -30.53 12.86
CA THR A 467 -51.02 -31.58 13.89
C THR A 467 -52.12 -31.26 14.89
N GLY A 468 -53.04 -32.20 15.10
CA GLY A 468 -54.22 -32.08 15.98
C GLY A 468 -53.93 -32.11 17.49
N ASP A 469 -52.71 -31.76 17.93
CA ASP A 469 -52.33 -31.65 19.33
C ASP A 469 -51.58 -30.32 19.57
N PRO A 470 -52.18 -29.36 20.31
CA PRO A 470 -51.59 -28.05 20.59
C PRO A 470 -50.45 -28.08 21.62
N THR A 471 -49.98 -29.26 22.05
CA THR A 471 -48.90 -29.41 23.04
C THR A 471 -47.59 -30.00 22.49
N THR A 472 -47.54 -30.34 21.19
CA THR A 472 -46.35 -30.97 20.59
C THR A 472 -45.34 -29.90 20.10
N PRO A 473 -44.08 -29.85 20.59
CA PRO A 473 -43.10 -28.85 20.15
C PRO A 473 -42.74 -29.01 18.66
N GLY A 474 -42.87 -27.94 17.87
CA GLY A 474 -42.41 -27.88 16.48
C GLY A 474 -40.88 -27.68 16.34
N PRO A 475 -40.34 -27.69 15.10
CA PRO A 475 -38.91 -27.48 14.86
C PRO A 475 -38.44 -26.13 15.41
N SER A 476 -37.29 -26.12 16.08
CA SER A 476 -36.73 -24.90 16.68
C SER A 476 -35.84 -24.15 15.70
N ALA A 477 -35.96 -22.82 15.64
CA ALA A 477 -35.01 -21.96 14.94
C ALA A 477 -33.96 -21.45 15.93
N THR A 478 -32.69 -21.56 15.55
CA THR A 478 -31.56 -21.01 16.31
C THR A 478 -31.05 -19.74 15.64
N PHE A 479 -30.97 -18.65 16.38
CA PHE A 479 -30.39 -17.39 15.92
C PHE A 479 -29.12 -17.06 16.72
N HIS A 480 -28.16 -16.41 16.06
CA HIS A 480 -26.96 -15.92 16.70
C HIS A 480 -26.86 -14.41 16.54
N ARG A 481 -26.61 -13.69 17.63
CA ARG A 481 -26.25 -12.27 17.61
C ARG A 481 -24.90 -12.09 18.28
N THR A 482 -23.97 -11.47 17.59
CA THR A 482 -22.64 -11.14 18.13
C THR A 482 -22.56 -9.63 18.35
N SER A 483 -22.02 -9.21 19.48
CA SER A 483 -21.77 -7.80 19.83
C SER A 483 -20.39 -7.68 20.47
N CYS A 484 -19.61 -6.67 20.06
CA CYS A 484 -18.33 -6.33 20.69
C CYS A 484 -18.48 -5.00 21.45
N ALA A 485 -18.01 -4.95 22.68
CA ALA A 485 -18.10 -3.77 23.54
C ALA A 485 -16.76 -3.49 24.23
N PHE A 486 -16.38 -2.22 24.28
CA PHE A 486 -15.14 -1.75 24.91
C PHE A 486 -15.48 -1.07 26.24
N ALA A 487 -14.76 -1.44 27.32
CA ALA A 487 -14.80 -0.79 28.61
C ALA A 487 -13.40 -0.27 28.97
N TYR A 488 -13.30 1.03 29.28
CA TYR A 488 -12.02 1.68 29.59
C TYR A 488 -11.54 1.31 31.00
N GLY A 489 -10.28 0.90 31.15
CA GLY A 489 -9.61 0.73 32.44
C GLY A 489 -8.98 2.02 32.96
N ALA A 490 -8.49 2.00 34.20
CA ALA A 490 -7.86 3.14 34.86
C ALA A 490 -6.57 3.62 34.15
N TYR A 491 -6.38 4.94 34.07
CA TYR A 491 -5.21 5.59 33.48
C TYR A 491 -3.98 5.43 34.38
N THR A 492 -2.85 5.01 33.83
CA THR A 492 -1.55 5.07 34.53
C THR A 492 -0.57 5.86 33.67
N TRP A 493 -0.18 7.04 34.17
CA TRP A 493 0.90 7.85 33.60
C TRP A 493 2.22 7.36 34.19
N ASP A 494 3.15 6.89 33.35
CA ASP A 494 4.52 6.66 33.82
C ASP A 494 5.31 7.97 33.82
N ARG A 495 6.12 8.18 34.86
CA ARG A 495 6.58 9.50 35.32
C ARG A 495 7.64 10.12 34.39
N GLY A 496 7.33 11.32 33.91
CA GLY A 496 8.29 12.28 33.38
C GLY A 496 7.67 13.68 33.30
N THR A 497 7.51 14.33 34.46
CA THR A 497 6.93 15.68 34.70
C THR A 497 5.41 15.82 34.53
N ARG A 498 4.73 16.05 35.67
CA ARG A 498 3.32 16.45 35.75
C ARG A 498 3.16 17.88 35.25
N VAL A 499 2.67 18.05 34.04
CA VAL A 499 2.01 19.30 33.62
C VAL A 499 0.73 18.88 32.89
N PRO A 500 -0.45 19.38 33.26
CA PRO A 500 -1.66 19.17 32.47
C PRO A 500 -1.48 19.92 31.15
N SER A 501 -1.23 19.20 30.06
CA SER A 501 -1.39 19.80 28.74
C SER A 501 -2.86 19.69 28.35
N ASN A 502 -3.53 20.83 28.23
CA ASN A 502 -4.89 20.96 27.68
C ASN A 502 -4.96 20.60 26.17
N TYR A 503 -4.03 19.79 25.65
CA TYR A 503 -3.83 19.54 24.21
C TYR A 503 -3.47 18.09 23.85
N ALA A 504 -3.72 17.11 24.72
CA ALA A 504 -3.51 15.70 24.38
C ALA A 504 -4.63 14.82 24.94
N SER A 505 -5.81 14.96 24.38
CA SER A 505 -6.79 13.88 24.36
C SER A 505 -7.01 13.51 22.91
N ILE A 506 -6.60 12.30 22.50
CA ILE A 506 -7.33 11.63 21.43
C ILE A 506 -8.78 11.61 21.94
N SER A 507 -9.68 12.24 21.20
CA SER A 507 -11.06 12.36 21.67
C SER A 507 -11.65 10.95 21.84
N ARG A 508 -12.55 10.81 22.82
CA ARG A 508 -13.31 9.57 23.11
C ARG A 508 -13.95 8.96 21.85
N THR A 509 -14.19 9.80 20.84
CA THR A 509 -14.78 9.48 19.55
C THR A 509 -13.76 8.96 18.52
N GLU A 510 -12.56 9.53 18.47
CA GLU A 510 -11.47 9.09 17.57
C GLU A 510 -10.88 7.75 18.00
N MET A 511 -10.63 7.54 19.30
CA MET A 511 -10.15 6.23 19.77
C MET A 511 -11.23 5.15 19.66
N GLY A 512 -12.49 5.55 19.87
CA GLY A 512 -13.64 4.69 19.66
C GLY A 512 -13.74 4.20 18.22
N THR A 513 -13.57 5.08 17.23
CA THR A 513 -13.59 4.70 15.81
C THR A 513 -12.36 3.87 15.43
N HIS A 514 -11.15 4.23 15.86
CA HIS A 514 -9.96 3.43 15.57
C HIS A 514 -9.99 2.00 16.16
N LEU A 515 -10.52 1.82 17.38
CA LEU A 515 -10.58 0.51 18.04
C LEU A 515 -11.81 -0.33 17.65
N TYR A 516 -12.96 0.30 17.41
CA TYR A 516 -14.14 -0.39 16.89
C TYR A 516 -13.97 -0.77 15.42
N GLU A 517 -13.39 0.11 14.61
CA GLU A 517 -13.38 -0.04 13.15
C GLU A 517 -12.19 -0.87 12.69
N ARG A 518 -10.99 -0.82 13.30
CA ARG A 518 -9.83 -1.60 12.83
C ARG A 518 -9.65 -2.90 13.59
N SER A 519 -10.13 -3.98 13.01
CA SER A 519 -9.58 -5.35 13.15
C SER A 519 -9.55 -6.03 14.53
N LEU A 520 -9.55 -5.35 15.68
CA LEU A 520 -9.29 -5.98 16.97
C LEU A 520 -10.47 -6.87 17.38
N CYS A 521 -11.71 -6.39 17.27
CA CYS A 521 -12.90 -7.22 17.49
C CYS A 521 -13.01 -8.38 16.47
N GLN A 522 -12.59 -8.22 15.21
CA GLN A 522 -12.68 -9.26 14.18
C GLN A 522 -11.55 -10.30 14.28
N ARG A 523 -10.30 -9.87 14.52
CA ARG A 523 -9.15 -10.74 14.83
C ARG A 523 -9.45 -11.57 16.07
N ILE A 524 -9.89 -10.91 17.15
CA ILE A 524 -10.28 -11.58 18.38
C ILE A 524 -11.45 -12.54 18.12
N GLN A 525 -12.50 -12.15 17.38
CA GLN A 525 -13.61 -13.03 16.99
C GLN A 525 -13.18 -14.27 16.19
N SER A 526 -12.15 -14.17 15.37
CA SER A 526 -11.64 -15.27 14.55
C SER A 526 -10.79 -16.28 15.33
N THR A 527 -10.13 -15.86 16.40
CA THR A 527 -9.35 -16.72 17.30
C THR A 527 -10.19 -17.47 18.32
N ILE A 528 -11.50 -17.27 18.32
CA ILE A 528 -12.32 -17.84 19.38
C ILE A 528 -12.75 -19.27 19.08
N SER A 529 -12.09 -20.21 19.74
CA SER A 529 -12.63 -21.55 19.94
C SER A 529 -13.67 -21.50 21.05
N TYR A 530 -14.92 -21.82 20.71
CA TYR A 530 -15.99 -22.06 21.67
C TYR A 530 -16.42 -23.54 21.56
N PRO A 531 -16.74 -24.20 22.68
CA PRO A 531 -17.25 -25.57 22.68
C PRO A 531 -18.58 -25.73 21.93
#